data_AF-A0A101GKS5-F1
#
_entry.id   AF-A0A101GKS5-F1
#
_cell.length_a   1.000
_cell.length_b   1.000
_cell.length_c   1.000
_cell.angle_alpha   90.00
_cell.angle_beta   90.00
_cell.angle_gamma   90.00
#
_symmetry.space_group_name_H-M   'P 1'
#
loop_
_entity.id
_entity.type
_entity.pdbx_description
1 polymer ?
#
loop_
_entity_poly.entity_id
_entity_poly.type
_entity_poly.pdbx_seq_one_letter_code
_entity_poly.pdbx_strand_id
1 'polypeptide(L)'
;EKDGTFTSGERRINRVRKAVEPPGDAKEDWQIFVDLAHKLGLQGFDFNSPEDIWNDVRRVTPSMAGISYARMEKPESVHWPCPAEDHPGTPILHREKFSSADGLGHFFGLEHRPPAEVADAEYPFTLMTGRLLFHYHTRTERGEDQAQQQAR
;
A
#
# COMPACT_ATOMS: atom_id res chain seq x y z
N GLU A 1 2.48 10.53 -13.72
CA GLU A 1 3.59 11.44 -13.34
C GLU A 1 4.66 10.75 -12.51
N LYS A 2 4.30 9.80 -11.63
CA LYS A 2 5.24 9.18 -10.68
C LYS A 2 5.72 7.80 -11.13
N ASP A 3 6.88 7.42 -10.63
CA ASP A 3 7.48 6.11 -10.75
C ASP A 3 7.58 5.42 -9.37
N GLY A 4 7.37 4.11 -9.29
CA GLY A 4 7.52 3.37 -8.02
C GLY A 4 6.80 2.03 -7.98
N THR A 5 6.23 1.70 -6.82
CA THR A 5 5.51 0.44 -6.60
C THR A 5 4.23 0.63 -5.78
N PHE A 6 3.26 -0.28 -5.96
CA PHE A 6 2.09 -0.42 -5.08
C PHE A 6 1.95 -1.86 -4.60
N THR A 7 1.63 -2.04 -3.33
CA THR A 7 1.26 -3.34 -2.77
C THR A 7 -0.25 -3.49 -2.77
N SER A 8 -0.76 -4.52 -3.47
CA SER A 8 -2.19 -4.82 -3.53
C SER A 8 -2.70 -5.49 -2.24
N GLY A 9 -4.02 -5.59 -2.09
CA GLY A 9 -4.65 -6.27 -0.95
C GLY A 9 -4.31 -7.75 -0.82
N GLU A 10 -3.86 -8.40 -1.90
CA GLU A 10 -3.37 -9.79 -1.88
C GLU A 10 -1.86 -9.90 -1.59
N ARG A 11 -1.17 -8.79 -1.27
CA ARG A 11 0.29 -8.68 -1.02
C ARG A 11 1.18 -8.71 -2.26
N ARG A 12 0.62 -8.52 -3.46
CA ARG A 12 1.42 -8.44 -4.70
C ARG A 12 2.03 -7.05 -4.85
N ILE A 13 3.32 -6.96 -5.16
CA ILE A 13 4.04 -5.68 -5.31
C ILE A 13 4.19 -5.32 -6.79
N ASN A 14 3.34 -4.42 -7.27
CA ASN A 14 3.25 -4.08 -8.68
C ASN A 14 4.06 -2.83 -9.02
N ARG A 15 4.67 -2.84 -10.20
CA ARG A 15 5.42 -1.71 -10.75
C ARG A 15 4.49 -0.61 -11.24
N VAL A 16 4.73 0.62 -10.80
CA VAL A 16 4.12 1.85 -11.33
C VAL A 16 5.14 2.56 -12.19
N ARG A 17 4.79 2.87 -13.44
CA ARG A 17 5.70 3.56 -14.36
C ARG A 17 5.21 4.97 -14.60
N LYS A 18 6.16 5.90 -14.69
CA LYS A 18 5.86 7.27 -15.12
C LYS A 18 5.30 7.25 -16.54
N ALA A 19 4.10 7.80 -16.71
CA ALA A 19 3.41 7.88 -17.99
C ALA A 19 3.48 9.28 -18.64
N VAL A 20 3.60 10.33 -17.84
CA VAL A 20 3.60 11.74 -18.27
C VAL A 20 4.52 12.55 -17.35
N GLU A 21 4.98 13.70 -17.84
CA GLU A 21 5.75 14.66 -17.03
C GLU A 21 4.87 15.33 -15.96
N PRO A 22 5.41 15.61 -14.77
CA PRO A 22 4.69 16.34 -13.74
C PRO A 22 4.42 17.80 -14.17
N PRO A 23 3.30 18.40 -13.76
CA PRO A 23 2.94 19.76 -14.14
C PRO A 23 3.77 20.80 -13.38
N GLY A 24 4.25 21.82 -14.10
CA GLY A 24 4.98 22.95 -13.50
C GLY A 24 6.23 22.49 -12.75
N ASP A 25 6.37 22.95 -11.51
CA ASP A 25 7.52 22.63 -10.63
C ASP A 25 7.22 21.43 -9.69
N ALA A 26 6.20 20.62 -9.98
CA ALA A 26 5.83 19.47 -9.16
C ALA A 26 6.96 18.42 -9.15
N LYS A 27 7.24 17.89 -7.96
CA LYS A 27 8.26 16.87 -7.71
C LYS A 27 7.59 15.56 -7.30
N GLU A 28 8.28 14.44 -7.47
CA GLU A 28 7.85 13.19 -6.86
C GLU A 28 7.96 13.29 -5.33
N ASP A 29 7.06 12.64 -4.57
CA ASP A 29 6.96 12.88 -3.13
C ASP A 29 8.27 12.52 -2.41
N TRP A 30 8.96 11.47 -2.85
CA TRP A 30 10.24 11.06 -2.26
C TRP A 30 11.34 12.12 -2.42
N GLN A 31 11.34 12.87 -3.52
CA GLN A 31 12.31 13.95 -3.75
C GLN A 31 12.09 15.09 -2.74
N ILE A 32 10.83 15.37 -2.39
CA ILE A 32 10.48 16.36 -1.38
C ILE A 32 11.04 15.94 -0.01
N PHE A 33 10.94 14.65 0.34
CA PHE A 33 11.53 14.12 1.58
C PHE A 33 13.06 14.15 1.58
N VAL A 34 13.71 13.82 0.46
CA VAL A 34 15.17 13.93 0.31
C VAL A 34 15.63 15.37 0.46
N ASP A 35 14.98 16.32 -0.24
CA ASP A 35 15.28 17.76 -0.13
C ASP A 35 15.13 18.26 1.30
N LEU A 36 14.08 17.82 2.01
CA LEU A 36 13.85 18.16 3.41
C LEU A 36 14.96 17.59 4.31
N ALA A 37 15.34 16.33 4.10
CA ALA A 37 16.39 15.68 4.87
C ALA A 37 17.74 16.41 4.71
N HIS A 38 18.09 16.81 3.48
CA HIS A 38 19.29 17.61 3.21
C HIS A 38 19.23 18.98 3.89
N LYS A 39 18.07 19.67 3.87
CA LYS A 39 17.89 20.94 4.59
C LYS A 39 18.03 20.80 6.10
N LEU A 40 17.70 19.64 6.65
CA LEU A 40 17.88 19.32 8.07
C LEU A 40 19.30 18.83 8.41
N GLY A 41 20.17 18.69 7.42
CA GLY A 41 21.55 18.19 7.60
C GLY A 41 21.63 16.68 7.89
N LEU A 42 20.60 15.91 7.52
CA LEU A 42 20.59 14.46 7.68
C LEU A 42 21.42 13.78 6.57
N GLN A 43 22.07 12.67 6.92
CA GLN A 43 22.87 11.85 6.00
C GLN A 43 22.10 10.59 5.57
N GLY A 44 22.51 9.98 4.46
CA GLY A 44 21.92 8.71 3.98
C GLY A 44 20.65 8.88 3.13
N PHE A 45 20.44 10.07 2.56
CA PHE A 45 19.29 10.39 1.71
C PHE A 45 19.69 10.60 0.22
N ASP A 46 20.88 10.16 -0.17
CA ASP A 46 21.43 10.28 -1.54
C ASP A 46 20.80 9.29 -2.53
N PHE A 47 19.48 9.23 -2.57
CA PHE A 47 18.71 8.39 -3.50
C PHE A 47 18.53 9.11 -4.85
N ASN A 48 18.78 8.40 -5.94
CA ASN A 48 18.63 8.97 -7.29
C ASN A 48 17.38 8.45 -8.01
N SER A 49 16.76 7.38 -7.49
CA SER A 49 15.59 6.75 -8.08
C SER A 49 14.70 6.06 -7.04
N PRO A 50 13.42 5.81 -7.36
CA PRO A 50 12.56 4.91 -6.58
C PRO A 50 13.13 3.48 -6.44
N GLU A 51 13.97 3.03 -7.37
CA GLU A 51 14.64 1.74 -7.28
C GLU A 51 15.71 1.73 -6.18
N ASP A 52 16.49 2.81 -6.03
CA ASP A 52 17.47 2.93 -4.94
C ASP A 52 16.80 2.85 -3.58
N ILE A 53 15.67 3.57 -3.43
CA ILE A 53 14.86 3.54 -2.20
C ILE A 53 14.33 2.13 -1.94
N TRP A 54 13.83 1.46 -2.98
CA TRP A 54 13.33 0.10 -2.84
C TRP A 54 14.44 -0.91 -2.50
N ASN A 55 15.63 -0.73 -3.06
CA ASN A 55 16.80 -1.53 -2.74
C ASN A 55 17.26 -1.33 -1.28
N ASP A 56 17.09 -0.12 -0.73
CA ASP A 56 17.27 0.13 0.70
C ASP A 56 16.19 -0.56 1.55
N VAL A 57 14.91 -0.42 1.18
CA VAL A 57 13.78 -1.07 1.87
C VAL A 57 13.94 -2.58 1.93
N ARG A 58 14.26 -3.24 0.81
CA ARG A 58 14.42 -4.71 0.75
C ARG A 58 15.64 -5.19 1.53
N ARG A 59 16.69 -4.37 1.66
CA ARG A 59 17.88 -4.68 2.46
C ARG A 59 17.55 -4.82 3.94
N VAL A 60 16.63 -4.01 4.45
CA VAL A 60 16.21 -4.02 5.87
C VAL A 60 14.92 -4.80 6.12
N THR A 61 14.32 -5.36 5.06
CA THR A 61 13.06 -6.11 5.15
C THR A 61 13.26 -7.53 4.64
N PRO A 62 13.68 -8.48 5.49
CA PRO A 62 14.00 -9.85 5.07
C PRO A 62 12.87 -10.56 4.32
N SER A 63 11.60 -10.27 4.63
CA SER A 63 10.45 -10.85 3.94
C SER A 63 10.24 -10.30 2.53
N MET A 64 10.92 -9.23 2.13
CA MET A 64 10.86 -8.63 0.80
C MET A 64 12.23 -8.63 0.11
N ALA A 65 13.26 -9.20 0.75
CA ALA A 65 14.64 -9.16 0.30
C ALA A 65 14.84 -9.74 -1.10
N GLY A 66 13.98 -10.64 -1.56
CA GLY A 66 14.01 -11.24 -2.91
C GLY A 66 13.29 -10.48 -4.01
N ILE A 67 12.63 -9.36 -3.70
CA ILE A 67 11.75 -8.65 -4.64
C ILE A 67 12.55 -7.52 -5.31
N SER A 68 13.30 -7.83 -6.36
CA SER A 68 14.01 -6.80 -7.15
C SER A 68 13.07 -6.10 -8.15
N TYR A 69 13.46 -4.91 -8.62
CA TYR A 69 12.74 -4.20 -9.69
C TYR A 69 12.61 -5.07 -10.94
N ALA A 70 13.69 -5.75 -11.35
CA ALA A 70 13.68 -6.68 -12.48
C ALA A 70 12.62 -7.79 -12.36
N ARG A 71 12.27 -8.22 -11.15
CA ARG A 71 11.19 -9.19 -10.94
C ARG A 71 9.80 -8.57 -10.99
N MET A 72 9.65 -7.33 -10.52
CA MET A 72 8.40 -6.58 -10.58
C MET A 72 8.06 -6.11 -12.01
N GLU A 73 9.06 -6.01 -12.88
CA GLU A 73 8.87 -5.70 -14.31
C GLU A 73 8.15 -6.81 -15.08
N LYS A 74 8.08 -8.03 -14.53
CA LYS A 74 7.38 -9.16 -15.15
C LYS A 74 5.86 -9.11 -14.90
N PRO A 75 5.02 -9.58 -15.84
CA PRO A 75 3.56 -9.53 -15.71
C PRO A 75 2.99 -10.18 -14.44
N GLU A 76 3.60 -11.26 -13.97
CA GLU A 76 3.18 -11.98 -12.77
C GLU A 76 3.46 -11.19 -11.48
N SER A 77 4.49 -10.33 -11.47
CA SER A 77 5.00 -9.66 -10.27
C SER A 77 5.25 -10.69 -9.11
N VAL A 78 5.41 -10.23 -7.87
CA VAL A 78 5.79 -11.08 -6.72
C VAL A 78 4.90 -10.78 -5.51
N HIS A 79 4.45 -11.85 -4.85
CA HIS A 79 3.80 -11.78 -3.54
C HIS A 79 4.84 -11.88 -2.43
N TRP A 80 4.89 -10.89 -1.54
CA TRP A 80 5.69 -10.99 -0.31
C TRP A 80 4.92 -11.85 0.71
N PRO A 81 5.53 -12.78 1.47
CA PRO A 81 6.97 -12.96 1.64
C PRO A 81 7.71 -13.57 0.45
N CYS A 82 8.87 -13.00 0.14
CA CYS A 82 9.84 -13.46 -0.83
C CYS A 82 11.25 -13.11 -0.31
N PRO A 83 11.91 -14.03 0.41
CA PRO A 83 13.17 -13.73 1.12
C PRO A 83 14.41 -13.71 0.23
N ALA A 84 14.37 -14.32 -0.95
CA ALA A 84 15.50 -14.40 -1.86
C ALA A 84 15.04 -14.28 -3.32
N GLU A 85 15.93 -13.87 -4.22
CA GLU A 85 15.58 -13.59 -5.62
C GLU A 85 15.19 -14.85 -6.41
N ASP A 86 15.67 -16.02 -5.98
CA ASP A 86 15.31 -17.34 -6.50
C ASP A 86 14.01 -17.89 -5.89
N HIS A 87 13.52 -17.31 -4.79
CA HIS A 87 12.25 -17.71 -4.18
C HIS A 87 11.07 -17.25 -5.06
N PRO A 88 10.09 -18.11 -5.40
CA PRO A 88 8.97 -17.78 -6.31
C PRO A 88 7.94 -16.77 -5.77
N GLY A 89 8.21 -16.16 -4.61
CA GLY A 89 7.20 -15.46 -3.79
C GLY A 89 6.21 -16.40 -3.08
N THR A 90 5.31 -15.83 -2.27
CA THR A 90 4.34 -16.60 -1.45
C THR A 90 2.90 -16.14 -1.71
N PRO A 91 2.22 -16.70 -2.73
CA PRO A 91 0.85 -16.32 -3.07
C PRO A 91 -0.18 -16.68 -1.99
N ILE A 92 0.03 -17.80 -1.28
CA ILE A 92 -0.88 -18.32 -0.25
C ILE A 92 -0.11 -18.48 1.05
N LEU A 93 -0.59 -17.83 2.13
CA LEU A 93 -0.01 -17.96 3.47
C LEU A 93 -0.53 -19.19 4.21
N HIS A 94 0.18 -19.58 5.27
CA HIS A 94 -0.25 -20.60 6.23
C HIS A 94 -0.57 -21.98 5.64
N ARG A 95 0.06 -22.35 4.51
CA ARG A 95 -0.08 -23.68 3.90
C ARG A 95 0.44 -24.81 4.80
N GLU A 96 1.46 -24.52 5.60
CA GLU A 96 2.13 -25.50 6.45
C GLU A 96 1.99 -25.17 7.94
N LYS A 97 2.26 -23.92 8.32
CA LYS A 97 2.26 -23.46 9.72
C LYS A 97 1.70 -22.05 9.83
N PHE A 98 1.03 -21.73 10.93
CA PHE A 98 0.62 -20.36 11.23
C PHE A 98 1.82 -19.51 11.67
N SER A 99 1.70 -18.19 11.54
CA SER A 99 2.76 -17.25 11.96
C SER A 99 2.74 -16.95 13.47
N SER A 100 1.89 -17.62 14.24
CA SER A 100 1.89 -17.60 15.71
C SER A 100 3.19 -18.20 16.26
N ALA A 101 3.55 -17.83 17.50
CA ALA A 101 4.80 -18.26 18.12
C ALA A 101 4.91 -19.79 18.28
N ASP A 102 3.78 -20.47 18.55
CA ASP A 102 3.67 -21.93 18.59
C ASP A 102 3.41 -22.55 17.21
N GLY A 103 2.97 -21.74 16.25
CA GLY A 103 2.63 -22.17 14.90
C GLY A 103 1.24 -22.69 14.68
N LEU A 104 0.39 -22.63 15.71
CA LEU A 104 -0.95 -23.18 15.69
C LEU A 104 -1.98 -22.06 15.45
N GLY A 105 -3.11 -22.44 14.88
CA GLY A 105 -4.28 -21.56 14.83
C GLY A 105 -4.85 -21.42 16.24
N HIS A 106 -5.10 -20.19 16.69
CA HIS A 106 -5.66 -19.92 18.01
C HIS A 106 -7.16 -19.71 17.91
N PHE A 107 -7.92 -20.56 18.59
CA PHE A 107 -9.36 -20.38 18.74
C PHE A 107 -9.63 -19.48 19.95
N PHE A 108 -10.48 -18.48 19.78
CA PHE A 108 -10.94 -17.63 20.86
C PHE A 108 -12.43 -17.34 20.70
N GLY A 109 -13.17 -17.47 21.79
CA GLY A 109 -14.57 -17.07 21.86
C GLY A 109 -14.67 -15.59 22.22
N LEU A 110 -15.63 -14.90 21.61
CA LEU A 110 -15.95 -13.51 21.94
C LEU A 110 -17.37 -13.43 22.50
N GLU A 111 -17.53 -12.73 23.61
CA GLU A 111 -18.84 -12.29 24.07
C GLU A 111 -19.29 -11.06 23.27
N HIS A 112 -20.58 -11.00 22.93
CA HIS A 112 -21.13 -9.85 22.22
C HIS A 112 -21.06 -8.61 23.11
N ARG A 113 -20.47 -7.54 22.59
CA ARG A 113 -20.46 -6.21 23.20
C ARG A 113 -21.24 -5.26 22.29
N PRO A 114 -22.22 -4.50 22.81
CA PRO A 114 -22.94 -3.53 22.00
C PRO A 114 -22.01 -2.42 21.49
N PRO A 115 -22.40 -1.72 20.41
CA PRO A 115 -21.68 -0.53 19.95
C PRO A 115 -21.54 0.52 21.06
N ALA A 116 -20.53 1.38 20.94
CA ALA A 116 -20.33 2.48 21.89
C ALA A 116 -21.49 3.49 21.87
N GLU A 117 -22.13 3.66 20.72
CA GLU A 117 -23.30 4.51 20.52
C GLU A 117 -24.49 3.64 20.12
N VAL A 118 -25.54 3.68 20.93
CA VAL A 118 -26.81 2.97 20.70
C VAL A 118 -27.89 4.03 20.59
N ALA A 119 -28.69 3.97 19.53
CA ALA A 119 -29.79 4.91 19.31
C ALA A 119 -30.75 4.94 20.51
N ASP A 120 -31.21 6.13 20.86
CA ASP A 120 -32.12 6.38 21.97
C ASP A 120 -33.28 7.31 21.56
N ALA A 121 -34.02 7.83 22.54
CA ALA A 121 -35.16 8.71 22.25
C ALA A 121 -34.74 10.09 21.69
N GLU A 122 -33.54 10.57 22.01
CA GLU A 122 -33.00 11.84 21.52
C GLU A 122 -32.34 11.66 20.13
N TYR A 123 -31.66 10.53 19.92
CA TYR A 123 -31.01 10.14 18.66
C TYR A 123 -31.54 8.78 18.15
N PRO A 124 -32.74 8.74 17.53
CA PRO A 124 -33.44 7.47 17.22
C PRO A 124 -32.93 6.74 15.98
N PHE A 125 -31.91 7.25 15.29
CA PHE A 125 -31.40 6.69 14.04
C PHE A 125 -29.97 6.19 14.16
N THR A 126 -29.70 5.02 13.59
CA THR A 126 -28.35 4.51 13.37
C THR A 126 -27.82 5.01 12.03
N LEU A 127 -26.73 5.77 12.04
CA LEU A 127 -26.01 6.15 10.83
C LEU A 127 -24.99 5.08 10.46
N MET A 128 -25.00 4.67 9.19
CA MET A 128 -23.96 3.82 8.61
C MET A 128 -23.40 4.49 7.35
N THR A 129 -22.07 4.59 7.28
CA THR A 129 -21.39 5.13 6.10
C THR A 129 -20.93 4.00 5.17
N GLY A 130 -21.05 4.21 3.86
CA GLY A 130 -20.59 3.27 2.84
C GLY A 130 -19.74 3.94 1.77
N ARG A 131 -19.29 3.15 0.79
CA ARG A 131 -18.59 3.63 -0.41
C ARG A 131 -19.46 3.38 -1.64
N LEU A 132 -19.31 4.23 -2.65
CA LEU A 132 -19.97 4.09 -3.94
C LEU A 132 -18.95 3.70 -4.99
N LEU A 133 -19.32 2.82 -5.91
CA LEU A 133 -18.42 2.34 -6.97
C LEU A 133 -17.77 3.48 -7.77
N PHE A 134 -18.54 4.54 -8.05
CA PHE A 134 -18.13 5.65 -8.90
C PHE A 134 -17.35 6.75 -8.15
N HIS A 135 -17.31 6.74 -6.82
CA HIS A 135 -16.62 7.76 -6.04
C HIS A 135 -15.62 7.14 -5.08
N TYR A 136 -14.36 7.55 -5.22
CA TYR A 136 -13.30 7.12 -4.33
C TYR A 136 -13.15 8.11 -3.17
N HIS A 137 -13.32 7.62 -1.95
CA HIS A 137 -13.13 8.29 -0.67
C HIS A 137 -13.43 9.81 -0.67
N THR A 138 -12.39 10.63 -0.65
CA THR A 138 -12.43 12.09 -0.50
C THR A 138 -12.86 12.83 -1.77
N ARG A 139 -13.04 12.11 -2.90
CA ARG A 139 -13.44 12.65 -4.20
C ARG A 139 -12.48 13.69 -4.80
N THR A 140 -11.26 13.84 -4.29
CA THR A 140 -10.29 14.80 -4.84
C THR A 140 -9.84 14.44 -6.26
N GLU A 141 -9.77 13.15 -6.59
CA GLU A 141 -9.40 12.68 -7.94
C GLU A 141 -10.63 12.47 -8.83
N ARG A 142 -11.68 11.81 -8.29
CA ARG A 142 -12.87 11.37 -9.04
C ARG A 142 -14.00 12.41 -9.05
N GLY A 143 -13.86 13.48 -8.26
CA GLY A 143 -14.83 14.57 -8.19
C GLY A 143 -14.70 15.56 -9.34
N GLU A 144 -13.56 15.59 -10.03
CA GLU A 144 -13.26 16.52 -11.13
C GLU A 144 -13.41 15.86 -12.52
N ASP A 145 -13.62 14.54 -12.57
CA ASP A 145 -13.85 13.78 -13.79
C ASP A 145 -15.29 13.97 -14.31
N GLN A 146 -15.43 14.73 -15.40
CA GLN A 146 -16.72 15.06 -16.03
C GLN A 146 -17.49 13.82 -16.51
N ALA A 147 -16.81 12.74 -16.91
CA ALA A 147 -17.47 11.52 -17.35
C ALA A 147 -18.13 10.76 -16.19
N GLN A 148 -17.54 10.82 -14.99
CA GLN A 148 -18.08 10.18 -13.80
C GLN A 148 -19.15 11.02 -13.09
N GLN A 149 -19.14 12.34 -13.29
CA GLN A 149 -20.21 13.22 -12.82
C GLN A 149 -21.54 12.98 -13.57
N GLN A 150 -21.47 12.62 -14.86
CA GLN A 150 -22.62 12.40 -15.74
C GLN A 150 -23.25 11.00 -15.62
N ALA A 151 -22.59 10.04 -14.96
CA ALA A 151 -23.12 8.69 -14.72
C ALA A 151 -24.17 8.63 -13.58
N ARG A 152 -24.83 9.76 -13.28
CA ARG A 152 -25.88 9.91 -12.27
C ARG A 152 -27.26 9.93 -12.89
#